data_AF-A0A1C4UDG2-F1
#
_entry.id   AF-A0A1C4UDG2-F1
#
_cell.length_a   1.000
_cell.length_b   1.000
_cell.length_c   1.000
_cell.angle_alpha   90.00
_cell.angle_beta   90.00
_cell.angle_gamma   90.00
#
_symmetry.space_group_name_H-M   'P 1'
#
loop_
_entity.id
_entity.type
_entity.pdbx_description
1 polymer ?
#
loop_
_entity_poly.entity_id
_entity_poly.type
_entity_poly.pdbx_seq_one_letter_code
_entity_poly.pdbx_strand_id
1 'polypeptide(L)'
;MSRWSPRRRRAVAALVTVVAVAAGVVTIAWVRRTASPWPARAGAPYEIPLGPDGCPVIEERHQFVDVPGPLVPPGATEVLLCTAPTALHIQRPGVVDPPRQRVLLAGAADFAALLNRLPDRNDAWRQWQRRHSGWWPDAAPAPMGEACLLIGYSHEHSFLLRYPDRPPVPLIYTCGGLTSGTRTRMDHHKPHLVDEFLSRFQQQ
;
A
#
# COMPACT_ATOMS: atom_id res chain seq x y z
N MET A 1 -54.45 5.79 -26.86
CA MET A 1 -53.00 6.08 -27.04
C MET A 1 -52.81 7.59 -27.20
N SER A 2 -52.34 8.28 -26.16
CA SER A 2 -52.17 9.75 -26.16
C SER A 2 -51.14 10.18 -27.22
N ARG A 3 -51.59 10.85 -28.30
CA ARG A 3 -50.70 11.46 -29.28
C ARG A 3 -50.15 12.76 -28.69
N TRP A 4 -48.92 12.70 -28.20
CA TRP A 4 -48.23 13.88 -27.70
C TRP A 4 -48.05 14.92 -28.81
N SER A 5 -48.34 16.18 -28.51
CA SER A 5 -48.11 17.29 -29.44
C SER A 5 -46.62 17.38 -29.82
N PRO A 6 -46.28 17.77 -31.05
CA PRO A 6 -44.89 17.86 -31.52
C PRO A 6 -44.02 18.77 -30.64
N ARG A 7 -44.61 19.82 -30.04
CA ARG A 7 -43.93 20.69 -29.05
C ARG A 7 -43.55 19.92 -27.77
N ARG A 8 -44.45 19.08 -27.26
CA ARG A 8 -44.21 18.27 -26.04
C ARG A 8 -43.16 17.19 -26.28
N ARG A 9 -43.13 16.58 -27.47
CA ARG A 9 -42.09 15.62 -27.87
C ARG A 9 -40.71 16.28 -27.94
N ARG A 10 -40.61 17.48 -28.55
CA ARG A 10 -39.34 18.24 -28.61
C ARG A 10 -38.85 18.67 -27.23
N ALA A 11 -39.75 19.14 -26.36
CA ALA A 11 -39.40 19.53 -25.00
C ALA A 11 -38.88 18.35 -24.17
N VAL A 12 -39.51 17.17 -24.27
CA VAL A 12 -39.03 15.97 -23.58
C VAL A 12 -37.74 15.44 -24.18
N ALA A 13 -37.57 15.45 -25.50
CA ALA A 13 -36.30 15.10 -26.12
C ALA A 13 -35.16 16.02 -25.64
N ALA A 14 -35.39 17.34 -25.59
CA ALA A 14 -34.40 18.30 -25.08
C ALA A 14 -34.06 18.04 -23.60
N LEU A 15 -35.07 17.80 -22.75
CA LEU A 15 -34.87 17.46 -21.34
C LEU A 15 -34.05 16.18 -21.17
N VAL A 16 -34.39 15.12 -21.90
CA VAL A 16 -33.66 13.83 -21.87
C VAL A 16 -32.21 14.02 -22.30
N THR A 17 -31.96 14.81 -23.36
CA THR A 17 -30.60 15.11 -23.81
C THR A 17 -29.81 15.85 -22.74
N VAL A 18 -30.39 16.87 -22.10
CA VAL A 18 -29.73 17.63 -21.01
C VAL A 18 -29.40 16.71 -19.84
N VAL A 19 -30.33 15.85 -19.42
CA VAL A 19 -30.11 14.89 -18.33
C VAL A 19 -29.02 13.89 -18.71
N ALA A 20 -29.01 13.36 -19.93
CA ALA A 20 -27.99 12.43 -20.39
C ALA A 20 -26.59 13.07 -20.42
N VAL A 21 -26.50 14.32 -20.90
CA VAL A 21 -25.24 15.08 -20.91
C VAL A 21 -24.76 15.36 -19.48
N ALA A 22 -25.66 15.82 -18.59
CA ALA A 22 -25.33 16.07 -17.20
C ALA A 22 -24.86 14.79 -16.48
N ALA A 23 -25.56 13.67 -16.69
CA ALA A 23 -25.15 12.37 -16.16
C ALA A 23 -23.77 11.96 -16.69
N GLY A 24 -23.53 12.09 -18.00
CA GLY A 24 -22.23 11.81 -18.60
C GLY A 24 -21.09 12.66 -18.02
N VAL A 25 -21.30 13.96 -17.85
CA VAL A 25 -20.31 14.88 -17.25
C VAL A 25 -20.01 14.48 -15.80
N VAL A 26 -21.04 14.18 -15.01
CA VAL A 26 -20.88 13.73 -13.62
C VAL A 26 -20.11 12.41 -13.57
N THR A 27 -20.43 11.44 -14.44
CA THR A 27 -19.70 10.16 -14.52
C THR A 27 -18.24 10.37 -14.89
N ILE A 28 -17.93 11.21 -15.88
CA ILE A 28 -16.53 11.50 -16.28
C ILE A 28 -15.77 12.19 -15.14
N ALA A 29 -16.38 13.18 -14.48
CA ALA A 29 -15.77 13.88 -13.35
C ALA A 29 -15.50 12.90 -12.19
N TRP A 30 -16.45 12.01 -11.90
CA TRP A 30 -16.29 10.97 -10.87
C TRP A 30 -15.21 9.94 -11.23
N VAL A 31 -15.16 9.47 -12.48
CA VAL A 31 -14.12 8.56 -12.97
C VAL A 31 -12.74 9.23 -12.88
N ARG A 32 -12.59 10.46 -13.37
CA ARG A 32 -11.32 11.19 -13.28
C ARG A 32 -10.85 11.40 -11.84
N ARG A 33 -11.79 11.65 -10.92
CA ARG A 33 -11.50 11.82 -9.50
C ARG A 33 -11.04 10.52 -8.81
N THR A 34 -11.60 9.38 -9.23
CA THR A 34 -11.33 8.09 -8.59
C THR A 34 -10.30 7.26 -9.33
N ALA A 35 -9.95 7.63 -10.57
CA ALA A 35 -8.87 7.01 -11.30
C ALA A 35 -7.55 7.24 -10.55
N SER A 36 -6.82 6.14 -10.32
CA SER A 36 -5.46 6.25 -9.82
C SER A 36 -4.59 6.91 -10.89
N PRO A 37 -3.75 7.91 -10.54
CA PRO A 37 -2.76 8.44 -11.47
C PRO A 37 -1.64 7.42 -11.76
N TRP A 38 -1.57 6.33 -10.99
CA TRP A 38 -0.58 5.29 -11.15
C TRP A 38 -1.16 4.09 -11.91
N PRO A 39 -0.72 3.85 -13.17
CA PRO A 39 -1.09 2.62 -13.84
C PRO A 39 -0.55 1.42 -13.05
N ALA A 40 -1.30 0.31 -13.06
CA ALA A 40 -0.75 -0.97 -12.63
C ALA A 40 0.45 -1.27 -13.53
N ARG A 41 1.65 -1.26 -12.95
CA ARG A 41 2.89 -1.56 -13.67
C ARG A 41 3.36 -2.96 -13.29
N ALA A 42 3.49 -3.81 -14.30
CA ALA A 42 4.33 -4.98 -14.21
C ALA A 42 5.79 -4.55 -14.41
N GLY A 43 6.69 -5.08 -13.59
CA GLY A 43 8.13 -4.88 -13.71
C GLY A 43 8.86 -6.21 -13.51
N ALA A 44 10.19 -6.18 -13.66
CA ALA A 44 11.01 -7.30 -13.24
C ALA A 44 10.84 -7.52 -11.72
N PRO A 45 10.83 -8.78 -11.23
CA PRO A 45 10.79 -9.05 -9.80
C PRO A 45 11.96 -8.37 -9.08
N TYR A 46 11.68 -7.67 -7.99
CA TYR A 46 12.70 -7.23 -7.04
C TYR A 46 13.29 -8.46 -6.36
N GLU A 47 14.57 -8.72 -6.65
CA GLU A 47 15.39 -9.57 -5.81
C GLU A 47 15.81 -8.74 -4.60
N ILE A 48 15.32 -9.12 -3.42
CA ILE A 48 15.71 -8.47 -2.17
C ILE A 48 16.79 -9.36 -1.53
N PRO A 49 18.06 -8.93 -1.55
CA PRO A 49 19.13 -9.73 -0.98
C PRO A 49 19.00 -9.81 0.54
N LEU A 50 19.47 -10.92 1.11
CA LEU A 50 19.61 -11.07 2.55
C LEU A 50 21.04 -10.66 2.94
N GLY A 51 21.14 -9.83 3.98
CA GLY A 51 22.39 -9.45 4.58
C GLY A 51 23.04 -10.61 5.35
N PRO A 52 24.27 -10.40 5.86
CA PRO A 52 24.98 -11.41 6.64
C PRO A 52 24.28 -11.76 7.97
N ASP A 53 23.42 -10.88 8.46
CA ASP A 53 22.55 -11.09 9.61
C ASP A 53 21.26 -11.85 9.26
N GLY A 54 21.04 -12.17 7.98
CA GLY A 54 19.82 -12.80 7.48
C GLY A 54 18.64 -11.84 7.30
N CYS A 55 18.85 -10.53 7.48
CA CYS A 55 17.82 -9.53 7.27
C CYS A 55 17.73 -9.09 5.81
N PRO A 56 16.52 -8.82 5.28
CA PRO A 56 16.39 -8.21 3.96
C PRO A 56 17.07 -6.83 3.94
N VAL A 57 17.96 -6.64 2.96
CA VAL A 57 18.67 -5.37 2.73
C VAL A 57 17.78 -4.43 1.93
N ILE A 58 17.72 -3.18 2.36
CA ILE A 58 16.94 -2.13 1.71
C ILE A 58 17.89 -1.35 0.79
N GLU A 59 17.73 -1.50 -0.52
CA GLU A 59 18.48 -0.71 -1.49
C GLU A 59 17.69 0.55 -1.88
N GLU A 60 18.35 1.69 -2.05
CA GLU A 60 17.73 3.01 -2.22
C GLU A 60 16.82 3.18 -3.47
N ARG A 61 16.59 2.13 -4.28
CA ARG A 61 15.86 2.22 -5.56
C ARG A 61 14.72 1.22 -5.64
N HIS A 62 13.56 1.60 -5.12
CA HIS A 62 12.34 0.81 -5.32
C HIS A 62 11.34 1.58 -6.18
N GLN A 63 11.03 1.01 -7.35
CA GLN A 63 9.85 1.43 -8.09
C GLN A 63 8.66 0.62 -7.56
N PHE A 64 7.58 1.30 -7.22
CA PHE A 64 6.37 0.61 -6.79
C PHE A 64 5.73 -0.12 -7.98
N VAL A 65 5.89 -1.45 -8.01
CA VAL A 65 5.26 -2.40 -8.94
C VAL A 65 4.07 -3.07 -8.27
N ASP A 66 3.06 -3.42 -9.05
CA ASP A 66 1.80 -3.92 -8.49
C ASP A 66 1.16 -4.95 -9.41
N VAL A 67 1.80 -6.11 -9.50
CA VAL A 67 1.25 -7.27 -10.22
C VAL A 67 0.12 -7.90 -9.39
N PRO A 68 -0.98 -8.34 -10.02
CA PRO A 68 -2.05 -9.04 -9.32
C PRO A 68 -1.58 -10.28 -8.53
N GLY A 69 -2.32 -10.61 -7.45
CA GLY A 69 -2.09 -11.80 -6.62
C GLY A 69 -1.67 -11.49 -5.18
N PRO A 70 -1.44 -12.53 -4.35
CA PRO A 70 -1.02 -12.35 -2.97
C PRO A 70 0.40 -11.78 -2.88
N LEU A 71 0.65 -10.90 -1.91
CA LEU A 71 1.98 -10.36 -1.63
C LEU A 71 2.95 -11.48 -1.22
N VAL A 72 2.47 -12.39 -0.36
CA VAL A 72 3.24 -13.53 0.14
C VAL A 72 2.40 -14.82 0.04
N PRO A 73 3.03 -15.99 -0.18
CA PRO A 73 2.32 -17.26 -0.08
C PRO A 73 1.70 -17.48 1.32
N PRO A 74 0.61 -18.25 1.43
CA PRO A 74 0.10 -18.66 2.73
C PRO A 74 1.04 -19.69 3.40
N GLY A 75 0.86 -19.92 4.70
CA GLY A 75 1.53 -21.01 5.43
C GLY A 75 2.91 -20.67 6.01
N ALA A 76 3.20 -19.39 6.27
CA ALA A 76 4.42 -19.00 6.95
C ALA A 76 4.46 -19.61 8.37
N THR A 77 5.61 -20.16 8.75
CA THR A 77 5.86 -20.75 10.08
C THR A 77 6.66 -19.85 10.99
N GLU A 78 7.36 -18.87 10.42
CA GLU A 78 8.15 -17.89 11.15
C GLU A 78 8.10 -16.55 10.40
N VAL A 79 7.99 -15.46 11.15
CA VAL A 79 8.16 -14.10 10.63
C VAL A 79 9.25 -13.42 11.45
N LEU A 80 10.35 -13.06 10.79
CA LEU A 80 11.40 -12.24 11.37
C LEU A 80 11.16 -10.77 11.00
N LEU A 81 11.02 -9.91 12.00
CA LEU A 81 11.10 -8.45 11.86
C LEU A 81 12.53 -8.01 12.10
N CYS A 82 13.11 -7.36 11.10
CA CYS A 82 14.41 -6.72 11.13
C CYS A 82 14.25 -5.21 11.29
N THR A 83 15.05 -4.61 12.16
CA THR A 83 15.07 -3.18 12.42
C THR A 83 16.48 -2.64 12.25
N ALA A 84 16.66 -1.69 11.33
CA ALA A 84 17.94 -1.06 11.04
C ALA A 84 17.86 0.45 11.33
N PRO A 85 18.83 1.04 12.05
CA PRO A 85 18.87 2.49 12.23
C PRO A 85 19.14 3.18 10.89
N THR A 86 18.47 4.30 10.64
CA THR A 86 18.70 5.12 9.44
C THR A 86 19.79 6.17 9.69
N ALA A 87 20.19 6.90 8.64
CA ALA A 87 21.08 8.06 8.79
C ALA A 87 20.49 9.19 9.68
N LEU A 88 19.18 9.16 9.93
CA LEU A 88 18.46 10.10 10.77
C LEU A 88 18.32 9.62 12.23
N HIS A 89 18.88 8.46 12.56
CA HIS A 89 18.88 7.93 13.90
C HIS A 89 19.69 8.83 14.85
N ILE A 90 18.99 9.45 15.81
CA ILE A 90 19.62 10.19 16.91
C ILE A 90 19.38 9.40 18.19
N GLN A 91 20.44 8.82 18.73
CA GLN A 91 20.37 8.08 19.99
C GLN A 91 20.11 9.07 21.14
N ARG A 92 18.93 8.96 21.77
CA ARG A 92 18.56 9.81 22.91
C ARG A 92 19.01 9.15 24.21
N PRO A 93 19.65 9.88 25.14
CA PRO A 93 20.00 9.33 26.45
C PRO A 93 18.77 8.72 27.16
N GLY A 94 18.89 7.49 27.62
CA GLY A 94 17.82 6.77 28.33
C GLY A 94 16.77 6.10 27.44
N VAL A 95 16.86 6.23 26.11
CA VAL A 95 16.00 5.49 25.17
C VAL A 95 16.82 4.34 24.59
N VAL A 96 16.38 3.10 24.84
CA VAL A 96 17.02 1.90 24.30
C VAL A 96 16.54 1.68 22.87
N ASP A 97 17.47 1.36 21.97
CA ASP A 97 17.14 1.03 20.59
C ASP A 97 16.28 -0.24 20.53
N PRO A 98 15.33 -0.32 19.57
CA PRO A 98 14.64 -1.56 19.33
C PRO A 98 15.66 -2.66 19.00
N PRO A 99 15.43 -3.91 19.43
CA PRO A 99 16.30 -5.01 19.06
C PRO A 99 16.31 -5.15 17.54
N ARG A 100 17.50 -5.43 17.00
CA ARG A 100 17.71 -5.54 15.55
C ARG A 100 16.84 -6.61 14.90
N GLN A 101 16.50 -7.66 15.65
CA GLN A 101 15.73 -8.79 15.16
C GLN A 101 14.68 -9.20 16.20
N ARG A 102 13.47 -9.46 15.75
CA ARG A 102 12.39 -10.08 16.53
C ARG A 102 11.72 -11.17 15.70
N VAL A 103 11.51 -12.32 16.31
CA VAL A 103 10.95 -13.50 15.64
C VAL A 103 9.57 -13.79 16.19
N LEU A 104 8.59 -13.95 15.29
CA LEU A 104 7.23 -14.39 15.59
C LEU A 104 7.04 -15.80 15.05
N LEU A 105 6.90 -16.77 15.95
CA LEU A 105 6.66 -18.17 15.59
C LEU A 105 5.16 -18.49 15.59
N ALA A 106 4.48 -18.20 16.69
CA ALA A 106 3.03 -18.39 16.75
C ALA A 106 2.30 -17.25 15.99
N GLY A 107 1.25 -17.58 15.25
CA GLY A 107 0.50 -16.59 14.46
C GLY A 107 1.23 -16.07 13.21
N ALA A 108 2.35 -16.69 12.79
CA ALA A 108 3.05 -16.35 11.54
C ALA A 108 2.12 -16.47 10.30
N ALA A 109 1.30 -17.52 10.25
CA ALA A 109 0.32 -17.71 9.18
C ALA A 109 -0.75 -16.61 9.17
N ASP A 110 -1.21 -16.16 10.35
CA ASP A 110 -2.17 -15.06 10.47
C ASP A 110 -1.56 -13.73 10.05
N PHE A 111 -0.28 -13.51 10.36
CA PHE A 111 0.45 -12.33 9.91
C PHE A 111 0.59 -12.32 8.37
N ALA A 112 0.92 -13.46 7.75
CA ALA A 112 0.93 -13.59 6.29
C ALA A 112 -0.45 -13.35 5.67
N ALA A 113 -1.52 -13.81 6.33
CA ALA A 113 -2.89 -13.53 5.89
C ALA A 113 -3.20 -12.02 5.98
N LEU A 114 -2.72 -11.33 7.01
CA LEU A 114 -2.90 -9.90 7.17
C LEU A 114 -2.15 -9.09 6.11
N LEU A 115 -0.90 -9.45 5.82
CA LEU A 115 -0.12 -8.87 4.72
C LEU A 115 -0.87 -8.93 3.38
N ASN A 116 -1.53 -10.06 3.11
CA ASN A 116 -2.29 -10.27 1.88
C ASN A 116 -3.66 -9.55 1.86
N ARG A 117 -4.14 -9.04 3.00
CA ARG A 117 -5.37 -8.22 3.10
C ARG A 117 -5.12 -6.73 2.97
N LEU A 118 -3.88 -6.29 3.10
CA LEU A 118 -3.51 -4.91 2.84
C LEU A 118 -3.93 -4.54 1.41
N PRO A 119 -4.49 -3.34 1.18
CA PRO A 119 -4.87 -2.95 -0.16
C PRO A 119 -3.65 -2.76 -1.05
N ASP A 120 -3.88 -2.91 -2.34
CA ASP A 120 -2.94 -2.46 -3.35
C ASP A 120 -2.85 -0.92 -3.36
N ARG A 121 -1.86 -0.36 -4.08
CA ARG A 121 -1.62 1.08 -4.09
C ARG A 121 -2.82 1.85 -4.64
N ASN A 122 -3.47 1.32 -5.67
CA ASN A 122 -4.59 1.96 -6.35
C ASN A 122 -5.87 1.93 -5.50
N ASP A 123 -6.09 0.86 -4.74
CA ASP A 123 -7.15 0.73 -3.75
C ASP A 123 -6.94 1.69 -2.57
N ALA A 124 -5.71 1.75 -2.04
CA ALA A 124 -5.37 2.67 -0.96
C ALA A 124 -5.60 4.13 -1.37
N TRP A 125 -5.17 4.51 -2.57
CA TRP A 125 -5.44 5.82 -3.16
C TRP A 125 -6.94 6.12 -3.26
N ARG A 126 -7.71 5.20 -3.85
CA ARG A 126 -9.16 5.37 -4.01
C ARG A 126 -9.85 5.52 -2.66
N GLN A 127 -9.42 4.77 -1.65
CA GLN A 127 -9.95 4.91 -0.28
C GLN A 127 -9.60 6.27 0.32
N TRP A 128 -8.35 6.73 0.16
CA TRP A 128 -7.93 8.04 0.65
C TRP A 128 -8.74 9.17 0.00
N GLN A 129 -8.87 9.14 -1.32
CA GLN A 129 -9.67 10.09 -2.12
C GLN A 129 -11.14 10.14 -1.69
N ARG A 130 -11.73 8.99 -1.33
CA ARG A 130 -13.10 8.93 -0.80
C ARG A 130 -13.24 9.61 0.57
N ARG A 131 -12.21 9.57 1.41
CA ARG A 131 -12.27 10.06 2.79
C ARG A 131 -11.89 11.53 2.95
N HIS A 132 -11.00 12.06 2.12
CA HIS A 132 -10.38 13.38 2.32
C HIS A 132 -10.84 14.42 1.29
N SER A 133 -12.12 14.37 0.90
CA SER A 133 -12.71 15.15 -0.19
C SER A 133 -12.70 16.68 0.03
N GLY A 134 -11.54 17.31 -0.07
CA GLY A 134 -11.32 18.73 -0.39
C GLY A 134 -10.60 18.85 -1.74
N TRP A 135 -10.79 19.96 -2.45
CA TRP A 135 -10.08 20.21 -3.70
C TRP A 135 -8.56 20.27 -3.45
N TRP A 136 -7.86 19.22 -3.81
CA TRP A 136 -6.45 19.32 -4.19
C TRP A 136 -6.27 18.63 -5.53
N PRO A 137 -6.42 19.37 -6.65
CA PRO A 137 -6.03 18.88 -7.96
C PRO A 137 -4.51 18.75 -8.13
N ASP A 138 -3.69 19.32 -7.23
CA ASP A 138 -2.24 19.50 -7.47
C ASP A 138 -1.29 19.03 -6.33
N ALA A 139 -1.76 18.25 -5.32
CA ALA A 139 -0.94 17.68 -4.22
C ALA A 139 -1.06 16.16 -4.16
N ALA A 140 -0.92 15.52 -5.30
CA ALA A 140 0.18 14.57 -5.27
C ALA A 140 1.41 15.44 -5.53
N PRO A 141 2.13 15.96 -4.51
CA PRO A 141 3.40 16.59 -4.81
C PRO A 141 4.23 15.54 -5.54
N ALA A 142 5.06 16.01 -6.45
CA ALA A 142 6.17 15.27 -7.04
C ALA A 142 6.75 14.22 -6.08
N PRO A 143 7.19 13.09 -6.65
CA PRO A 143 6.65 11.77 -6.37
C PRO A 143 6.50 11.50 -4.86
N MET A 144 5.37 10.92 -4.42
CA MET A 144 5.23 10.39 -3.05
C MET A 144 6.41 9.48 -2.61
N GLY A 145 7.13 8.90 -3.58
CA GLY A 145 8.39 8.18 -3.33
C GLY A 145 9.52 9.07 -2.78
N GLU A 146 9.68 10.31 -3.24
CA GLU A 146 10.71 11.25 -2.73
C GLU A 146 10.31 11.85 -1.38
N ALA A 147 9.04 12.21 -1.20
CA ALA A 147 8.56 12.71 0.09
C ALA A 147 8.71 11.66 1.21
N CYS A 148 8.57 10.38 0.89
CA CYS A 148 8.82 9.33 1.86
C CYS A 148 10.28 9.26 2.33
N LEU A 149 11.25 9.37 1.40
CA LEU A 149 12.67 9.42 1.76
C LEU A 149 12.98 10.60 2.69
N LEU A 150 12.16 11.66 2.64
CA LEU A 150 12.26 12.84 3.50
C LEU A 150 11.50 12.69 4.84
N ILE A 151 10.55 11.77 4.96
CA ILE A 151 9.85 11.47 6.23
C ILE A 151 10.73 10.53 7.07
N GLY A 152 11.89 11.01 7.50
CA GLY A 152 12.23 11.10 8.92
C GLY A 152 12.14 9.88 9.85
N TYR A 153 12.09 8.62 9.39
CA TYR A 153 12.09 7.49 10.32
C TYR A 153 13.48 7.26 10.89
N SER A 154 13.60 7.14 12.22
CA SER A 154 14.86 6.79 12.89
C SER A 154 15.29 5.34 12.65
N HIS A 155 14.36 4.50 12.22
CA HIS A 155 14.58 3.10 11.90
C HIS A 155 13.80 2.69 10.65
N GLU A 156 14.44 1.86 9.83
CA GLU A 156 13.81 1.11 8.75
C GLU A 156 13.44 -0.28 9.24
N HIS A 157 12.35 -0.82 8.67
CA HIS A 157 11.85 -2.14 9.01
C HIS A 157 11.84 -3.02 7.75
N SER A 158 12.24 -4.28 7.92
CA SER A 158 12.09 -5.31 6.89
C SER A 158 11.61 -6.60 7.52
N PHE A 159 11.02 -7.48 6.72
CA PHE A 159 10.44 -8.74 7.19
C PHE A 159 10.96 -9.91 6.37
N LEU A 160 11.21 -11.04 7.03
CA LEU A 160 11.51 -12.30 6.36
C LEU A 160 10.50 -13.36 6.80
N LEU A 161 9.68 -13.85 5.86
CA LEU A 161 8.77 -14.96 6.11
C LEU A 161 9.45 -16.26 5.74
N ARG A 162 9.53 -17.19 6.69
CA ARG A 162 10.04 -18.55 6.44
C ARG A 162 8.91 -19.55 6.39
N TYR A 163 9.17 -20.61 5.63
CA TYR A 163 8.25 -21.67 5.32
C TYR A 163 8.98 -23.01 5.43
N PRO A 164 8.27 -24.12 5.70
CA PRO A 164 8.90 -25.42 5.88
C PRO A 164 9.36 -26.06 4.56
N ASP A 165 8.73 -25.72 3.44
CA ASP A 165 8.79 -26.44 2.17
C ASP A 165 9.23 -25.58 0.98
N ARG A 166 9.65 -24.33 1.22
CA ARG A 166 9.95 -23.37 0.15
C ARG A 166 10.93 -22.28 0.62
N PRO A 167 11.56 -21.56 -0.32
CA PRO A 167 12.44 -20.45 0.01
C PRO A 167 11.73 -19.37 0.84
N PRO A 168 12.48 -18.66 1.71
CA PRO A 168 11.93 -17.56 2.47
C PRO A 168 11.57 -16.38 1.57
N VAL A 169 10.59 -15.58 2.00
CA VAL A 169 10.10 -14.42 1.27
C VAL A 169 10.51 -13.14 2.00
N PRO A 170 11.49 -12.38 1.46
CA PRO A 170 11.85 -11.08 2.00
C PRO A 170 10.82 -10.01 1.62
N LEU A 171 10.57 -9.08 2.55
CA LEU A 171 9.79 -7.88 2.34
C LEU A 171 10.51 -6.67 2.89
N ILE A 172 10.40 -5.57 2.17
CA ILE A 172 10.88 -4.27 2.61
C ILE A 172 9.67 -3.41 2.98
N TYR A 173 9.71 -2.80 4.16
CA TYR A 173 8.71 -1.82 4.59
C TYR A 173 9.28 -0.41 4.45
N THR A 174 8.80 0.29 3.44
CA THR A 174 9.20 1.67 3.14
C THR A 174 7.94 2.49 2.94
N CYS A 175 7.84 3.65 3.61
CA CYS A 175 6.77 4.61 3.34
C CYS A 175 5.34 4.15 3.67
N GLY A 176 5.18 3.17 4.56
CA GLY A 176 3.88 2.49 4.70
C GLY A 176 3.54 1.61 3.49
N GLY A 177 4.52 1.19 2.71
CA GLY A 177 4.40 0.22 1.62
C GLY A 177 5.24 -1.01 1.92
N LEU A 178 4.67 -2.20 1.72
CA LEU A 178 5.38 -3.48 1.77
C LEU A 178 5.60 -4.02 0.38
N THR A 179 6.86 -4.23 0.03
CA THR A 179 7.24 -4.71 -1.31
C THR A 179 7.95 -6.05 -1.22
N SER A 180 7.56 -6.97 -2.11
CA SER A 180 8.23 -8.25 -2.34
C SER A 180 8.08 -8.68 -3.80
N GLY A 181 9.18 -9.06 -4.45
CA GLY A 181 9.16 -9.51 -5.85
C GLY A 181 8.53 -8.45 -6.77
N THR A 182 7.38 -8.77 -7.38
CA THR A 182 6.66 -7.83 -8.27
C THR A 182 5.42 -7.21 -7.64
N ARG A 183 5.32 -7.19 -6.30
CA ARG A 183 4.09 -6.77 -5.61
C ARG A 183 4.37 -5.81 -4.48
N THR A 184 3.52 -4.79 -4.36
CA THR A 184 3.50 -3.84 -3.24
C THR A 184 2.10 -3.79 -2.62
N ARG A 185 2.02 -3.74 -1.29
CA ARG A 185 0.79 -3.44 -0.55
C ARG A 185 0.96 -2.23 0.35
N MET A 186 -0.11 -1.49 0.58
CA MET A 186 -0.07 -0.26 1.39
C MET A 186 -0.61 -0.51 2.79
N ASP A 187 0.21 -0.16 3.78
CA ASP A 187 -0.10 -0.07 5.20
C ASP A 187 -0.44 1.38 5.58
N HIS A 188 -1.59 1.86 5.09
CA HIS A 188 -2.04 3.24 5.24
C HIS A 188 -3.05 3.44 6.37
N HIS A 189 -3.60 2.38 6.96
CA HIS A 189 -4.53 2.46 8.09
C HIS A 189 -3.78 2.21 9.41
N LYS A 190 -4.27 2.83 10.48
CA LYS A 190 -3.82 2.55 11.84
C LYS A 190 -4.72 1.50 12.52
N PRO A 191 -4.19 0.61 13.38
CA PRO A 191 -2.77 0.48 13.73
C PRO A 191 -1.92 0.00 12.54
N HIS A 192 -0.66 0.46 12.46
CA HIS A 192 0.23 0.04 11.38
C HIS A 192 0.63 -1.42 11.58
N LEU A 193 1.01 -2.10 10.50
CA LEU A 193 1.47 -3.48 10.50
C LEU A 193 2.61 -3.71 11.50
N VAL A 194 3.55 -2.76 11.59
CA VAL A 194 4.67 -2.83 12.55
C VAL A 194 4.15 -2.82 13.98
N ASP A 195 3.18 -1.97 14.30
CA ASP A 195 2.57 -1.89 15.63
C ASP A 195 1.84 -3.20 15.96
N GLU A 196 1.10 -3.76 15.01
CA GLU A 196 0.44 -5.05 15.17
C GLU A 196 1.44 -6.19 15.40
N PHE A 197 2.52 -6.22 14.62
CA PHE A 197 3.58 -7.23 14.79
C PHE A 197 4.18 -7.15 16.20
N LEU A 198 4.58 -5.94 16.62
CA LEU A 198 5.17 -5.72 17.94
C LEU A 198 4.21 -6.07 19.07
N SER A 199 2.92 -5.74 18.92
CA SER A 199 1.89 -6.10 19.89
C SER A 199 1.73 -7.62 20.02
N ARG A 200 1.71 -8.35 18.90
CA ARG A 200 1.62 -9.82 18.91
C ARG A 200 2.86 -10.49 19.49
N PHE A 201 4.04 -9.94 19.21
CA PHE A 201 5.30 -10.43 19.78
C PHE A 201 5.28 -10.34 21.31
N GLN A 202 4.72 -9.27 21.88
CA GLN A 202 4.64 -9.10 23.34
C GLN A 202 3.65 -10.06 24.04
N GLN A 203 2.75 -10.69 23.28
CA GLN A 203 1.77 -11.66 23.79
C GLN A 203 2.32 -13.10 23.83
N GLN A 204 3.55 -13.32 23.38
CA GLN A 204 4.26 -14.61 23.36
C GLN A 204 5.35 -14.65 24.42
#